data_AF-A0A3M1G366-F1
#
_entry.id   AF-A0A3M1G366-F1
#
_cell.length_a   1.000
_cell.length_b   1.000
_cell.length_c   1.000
_cell.angle_alpha   90.00
_cell.angle_beta   90.00
_cell.angle_gamma   90.00
#
_symmetry.space_group_name_H-M   'P 1'
#
loop_
_entity.id
_entity.type
_entity.pdbx_description
1 polymer ?
#
loop_
_entity_poly.entity_id
_entity_poly.type
_entity_poly.pdbx_seq_one_letter_code
_entity_poly.pdbx_strand_id
1 'polypeptide(L)'
;MRFRKSRLVISPIAPLGIGALVGFLAAVMGVGGGFVMIPAMIYLLRMPANVVVGTSLFQIVFVTAAVTVLHAINTQTVDVVLAALLLVGAVVGAQFGVRVGRKLKGEQLRALLALMVLAVCLRMAFGLFVTPDELFLVNEDID
;
A
#
# COMPACT_ATOMS: atom_id res chain seq x y z
N MET A 1 7.88 -3.90 -24.34
CA MET A 1 9.36 -3.83 -24.10
C MET A 1 9.82 -5.15 -23.50
N ARG A 2 10.99 -5.67 -23.87
CA ARG A 2 11.53 -6.92 -23.27
C ARG A 2 12.26 -6.56 -21.97
N PHE A 3 11.63 -6.82 -20.83
CA PHE A 3 12.29 -6.61 -19.54
C PHE A 3 13.17 -7.83 -19.21
N ARG A 4 14.50 -7.69 -19.40
CA ARG A 4 15.50 -8.76 -19.15
C ARG A 4 15.48 -9.32 -17.72
N LYS A 5 15.05 -8.54 -16.72
CA LYS A 5 14.98 -8.94 -15.30
C LYS A 5 13.70 -9.69 -14.91
N SER A 6 12.57 -9.46 -15.57
CA SER A 6 11.28 -10.12 -15.25
C SER A 6 10.89 -11.22 -16.24
N ARG A 7 11.65 -11.44 -17.32
CA ARG A 7 11.34 -12.37 -18.43
C ARG A 7 9.92 -12.20 -19.00
N LEU A 8 9.37 -10.98 -18.91
CA LEU A 8 8.03 -10.66 -19.41
C LEU A 8 8.10 -9.70 -20.58
N VAL A 9 7.37 -10.07 -21.64
CA VAL A 9 7.14 -9.25 -22.83
C VAL A 9 5.76 -8.64 -22.65
N ILE A 10 5.69 -7.55 -21.89
CA ILE A 10 4.43 -6.83 -21.63
C ILE A 10 4.48 -5.46 -22.31
N SER A 11 3.32 -5.04 -22.82
CA SER A 11 3.09 -3.68 -23.32
C SER A 11 3.18 -2.67 -22.16
N PRO A 12 3.92 -1.56 -22.29
CA PRO A 12 4.07 -0.54 -21.23
C PRO A 12 2.74 0.02 -20.70
N ILE A 13 1.68 -0.09 -21.51
CA ILE A 13 0.33 0.38 -21.20
C ILE A 13 -0.30 -0.38 -20.04
N ALA A 14 -0.09 -1.70 -19.91
CA ALA A 14 -0.74 -2.48 -18.85
C ALA A 14 -0.23 -2.13 -17.44
N PRO A 15 1.10 -2.05 -17.17
CA PRO A 15 1.62 -1.55 -15.90
C PRO A 15 1.21 -0.11 -15.61
N LEU A 16 1.18 0.77 -16.62
CA LEU A 16 0.76 2.17 -16.45
C LEU A 16 -0.71 2.29 -16.07
N GLY A 17 -1.60 1.54 -16.72
CA GLY A 17 -3.03 1.53 -16.40
C GLY A 17 -3.31 1.03 -14.99
N ILE A 18 -2.65 -0.06 -14.56
CA ILE A 18 -2.76 -0.57 -13.19
C ILE A 18 -2.15 0.43 -12.19
N GLY A 19 -1.02 1.03 -12.53
CA GLY A 19 -0.38 2.10 -11.75
C GLY A 19 -1.32 3.27 -11.48
N ALA A 20 -1.99 3.76 -12.52
CA ALA A 20 -2.93 4.87 -12.44
C ALA A 20 -4.18 4.50 -11.63
N LEU A 21 -4.78 3.33 -11.89
CA LEU A 21 -5.96 2.86 -11.17
C LEU A 21 -5.69 2.70 -9.67
N VAL A 22 -4.60 2.00 -9.33
CA VAL A 22 -4.22 1.78 -7.93
C VAL A 22 -3.79 3.09 -7.27
N GLY A 23 -3.15 4.01 -8.00
CA GLY A 23 -2.82 5.35 -7.50
C GLY A 23 -4.06 6.16 -7.15
N PHE A 24 -5.08 6.12 -8.01
CA PHE A 24 -6.38 6.74 -7.73
C PHE A 24 -7.05 6.14 -6.49
N LEU A 25 -7.13 4.80 -6.41
CA LEU A 25 -7.68 4.12 -5.23
C LEU A 25 -6.90 4.45 -3.95
N ALA A 26 -5.56 4.52 -4.04
CA ALA A 26 -4.70 4.88 -2.92
C ALA A 26 -4.90 6.33 -2.47
N ALA A 27 -5.16 7.25 -3.41
CA ALA A 27 -5.46 8.66 -3.10
C ALA A 27 -6.80 8.81 -2.36
N VAL A 28 -7.82 8.05 -2.78
CA VAL A 28 -9.15 8.06 -2.12
C VAL A 28 -9.10 7.39 -0.75
N MET A 29 -8.41 6.25 -0.63
CA MET A 29 -8.37 5.48 0.62
C MET A 29 -7.30 5.96 1.62
N GLY A 30 -6.26 6.67 1.17
CA GLY A 30 -5.15 7.13 2.02
C GLY A 30 -4.16 6.05 2.47
N VAL A 31 -4.33 4.78 2.06
CA VAL A 31 -3.55 3.62 2.58
C VAL A 31 -2.25 3.33 1.79
N GLY A 32 -1.91 4.14 0.78
CA GLY A 32 -0.66 3.98 0.00
C GLY A 32 -0.63 2.81 -0.99
N GLY A 33 -1.74 2.10 -1.21
CA GLY A 33 -1.97 1.26 -2.40
C GLY A 33 -1.17 -0.05 -2.54
N GLY A 34 -0.16 -0.30 -1.70
CA GLY A 34 0.73 -1.45 -1.84
C GLY A 34 0.05 -2.81 -1.72
N PHE A 35 -0.96 -2.91 -0.85
CA PHE A 35 -1.75 -4.13 -0.68
C PHE A 35 -2.56 -4.52 -1.92
N VAL A 36 -2.86 -3.57 -2.82
CA VAL A 36 -3.52 -3.82 -4.12
C VAL A 36 -2.47 -3.97 -5.23
N MET A 37 -1.44 -3.12 -5.22
CA MET A 37 -0.42 -3.08 -6.26
C MET A 37 0.34 -4.41 -6.38
N ILE A 38 0.74 -4.98 -5.24
CA ILE A 38 1.55 -6.20 -5.20
C ILE A 38 0.80 -7.41 -5.78
N PRO A 39 -0.42 -7.77 -5.31
CA PRO A 39 -1.17 -8.86 -5.91
C PRO A 39 -1.54 -8.57 -7.37
N ALA A 40 -1.87 -7.33 -7.74
CA ALA A 40 -2.13 -7.00 -9.15
C ALA A 40 -0.91 -7.31 -10.05
N MET A 41 0.29 -6.91 -9.63
CA MET A 41 1.52 -7.20 -10.38
C MET A 41 1.89 -8.69 -10.42
N ILE A 42 1.62 -9.44 -9.34
CA ILE A 42 1.92 -10.89 -9.28
C ILE A 42 0.90 -11.68 -10.10
N TYR A 43 -0.40 -11.39 -9.99
CA TYR A 43 -1.45 -12.21 -10.60
C TYR A 43 -1.81 -11.76 -12.03
N LEU A 44 -1.93 -10.45 -12.31
CA LEU A 44 -2.25 -9.98 -13.67
C LEU A 44 -1.00 -9.99 -14.56
N LEU A 45 0.13 -9.46 -14.07
CA LEU A 45 1.35 -9.35 -14.89
C LEU A 45 2.28 -10.57 -14.76
N ARG A 46 1.97 -11.54 -13.88
CA ARG A 46 2.79 -12.74 -13.65
C ARG A 46 4.27 -12.43 -13.34
N MET A 47 4.55 -11.28 -12.74
CA MET A 47 5.91 -10.87 -12.42
C MET A 47 6.46 -11.65 -11.21
N PRO A 48 7.75 -12.01 -11.19
CA PRO A 48 8.36 -12.67 -10.05
C PRO A 48 8.35 -11.74 -8.82
N ALA A 49 7.91 -12.27 -7.67
CA ALA A 49 7.72 -11.51 -6.43
C ALA A 49 8.95 -10.66 -6.03
N ASN A 50 10.17 -11.17 -6.25
CA ASN A 50 11.41 -10.46 -5.94
C ASN A 50 11.56 -9.12 -6.71
N VAL A 51 10.99 -9.03 -7.91
CA VAL A 51 11.01 -7.80 -8.72
C VAL A 51 9.85 -6.89 -8.32
N VAL A 52 8.67 -7.47 -8.08
CA VAL A 52 7.43 -6.74 -7.73
C VAL A 52 7.59 -5.91 -6.46
N VAL A 53 8.24 -6.48 -5.43
CA VAL A 53 8.44 -5.78 -4.14
C VAL A 53 9.20 -4.47 -4.35
N GLY A 54 10.27 -4.48 -5.15
CA GLY A 54 11.04 -3.27 -5.42
C GLY A 54 10.31 -2.26 -6.30
N THR A 55 9.63 -2.72 -7.36
CA THR A 55 8.91 -1.83 -8.28
C THR A 55 7.69 -1.18 -7.63
N SER A 56 6.95 -1.94 -6.83
CA SER A 56 5.81 -1.41 -6.08
C SER A 56 6.26 -0.40 -5.03
N LEU A 57 7.31 -0.69 -4.25
CA LEU A 57 7.82 0.25 -3.24
C LEU A 57 8.22 1.59 -3.86
N PHE A 58 8.94 1.56 -4.99
CA PHE A 58 9.32 2.77 -5.71
C PHE A 58 8.09 3.58 -6.11
N GLN A 59 7.12 2.95 -6.75
CA GLN A 59 5.90 3.63 -7.17
C GLN A 59 5.06 4.14 -5.99
N ILE A 60 4.93 3.37 -4.91
CA ILE A 60 4.17 3.74 -3.70
C ILE A 60 4.74 5.03 -3.12
N VAL A 61 6.06 5.14 -2.96
CA VAL A 61 6.71 6.34 -2.38
C VAL A 61 6.31 7.61 -3.13
N PHE A 62 6.34 7.61 -4.47
CA PHE A 62 5.95 8.78 -5.26
C PHE A 62 4.46 9.09 -5.14
N VAL A 63 3.60 8.07 -5.20
CA VAL A 63 2.14 8.27 -5.07
C VAL A 63 1.79 8.78 -3.68
N THR A 64 2.30 8.16 -2.62
CA THR A 64 2.03 8.61 -1.24
C THR A 64 2.60 9.99 -1.00
N ALA A 65 3.80 10.32 -1.47
CA ALA A 65 4.35 11.66 -1.32
C ALA A 65 3.45 12.72 -1.98
N ALA A 66 2.99 12.47 -3.22
CA ALA A 66 2.07 13.38 -3.91
C ALA A 66 0.73 13.51 -3.18
N VAL A 67 0.13 12.40 -2.75
CA VAL A 67 -1.15 12.40 -2.00
C VAL A 67 -1.00 13.12 -0.66
N THR A 68 0.09 12.90 0.07
CA THR A 68 0.37 13.57 1.34
C THR A 68 0.51 15.08 1.16
N VAL A 69 1.24 15.54 0.13
CA VAL A 69 1.37 16.98 -0.17
C VAL A 69 0.02 17.58 -0.54
N LEU A 70 -0.77 16.89 -1.38
CA LEU A 70 -2.11 17.33 -1.74
C LEU A 70 -3.04 17.42 -0.53
N HIS A 71 -3.01 16.44 0.38
CA HIS A 71 -3.80 16.48 1.62
C HIS A 71 -3.32 17.56 2.58
N ALA A 72 -2.00 17.76 2.70
CA ALA A 72 -1.43 18.81 3.53
C ALA A 72 -1.92 20.19 3.07
N ILE A 73 -1.94 20.46 1.76
CA ILE A 73 -2.37 21.75 1.21
C ILE A 73 -3.90 21.91 1.32
N ASN A 74 -4.69 20.91 0.94
CA ASN A 74 -6.15 21.05 0.86
C ASN A 74 -6.85 20.96 2.21
N THR A 75 -6.41 20.07 3.10
CA THR A 75 -7.11 19.77 4.35
C THR A 75 -6.47 20.47 5.55
N GLN A 76 -5.19 20.90 5.47
CA GLN A 76 -4.44 21.61 6.52
C GLN A 76 -4.44 20.94 7.92
N THR A 77 -4.93 19.70 8.05
CA THR A 77 -5.02 18.92 9.30
C THR A 77 -3.80 18.01 9.54
N VAL A 78 -2.71 18.21 8.79
CA VAL A 78 -1.54 17.35 8.91
C VAL A 78 -0.69 17.78 10.10
N ASP A 79 -0.77 17.00 11.18
CA ASP A 79 0.14 17.12 12.31
C ASP A 79 1.54 16.63 11.90
N VAL A 80 2.45 17.59 11.71
CA VAL A 80 3.83 17.34 11.32
C VAL A 80 4.60 16.54 12.37
N VAL A 81 4.27 16.71 13.66
CA VAL A 81 4.92 15.98 14.75
C VAL A 81 4.52 14.52 14.71
N LEU A 82 3.22 14.24 14.59
CA LEU A 82 2.72 12.87 14.45
C LEU A 82 3.27 12.19 13.19
N ALA A 83 3.28 12.92 12.06
CA ALA A 83 3.83 12.41 10.81
C ALA A 83 5.33 12.07 10.93
N ALA A 84 6.12 12.91 11.60
CA ALA A 84 7.54 12.64 11.83
C ALA A 84 7.76 11.41 12.72
N LEU A 85 6.96 11.26 13.78
CA LEU A 85 7.06 10.13 14.70
C LEU A 85 6.70 8.80 14.01
N LEU A 86 5.65 8.82 13.17
CA LEU A 86 5.28 7.69 12.31
C LEU A 86 6.35 7.37 11.27
N LEU A 87 6.96 8.38 10.65
CA LEU A 87 8.05 8.19 9.69
C LEU A 87 9.25 7.50 10.34
N VAL A 88 9.67 7.94 11.53
CA VAL A 88 10.79 7.30 12.24
C VAL A 88 10.46 5.84 12.56
N GLY A 89 9.27 5.56 13.11
CA GLY A 89 8.83 4.20 13.39
C GLY A 89 8.78 3.32 12.13
N ALA A 90 8.23 3.86 11.03
CA ALA A 90 8.13 3.16 9.75
C ALA A 90 9.51 2.86 9.15
N VAL A 91 10.45 3.80 9.18
CA VAL A 91 11.81 3.60 8.65
C VAL A 91 12.55 2.54 9.46
N VAL A 92 12.52 2.62 10.79
CA VAL A 92 13.17 1.64 11.67
C VAL A 92 12.57 0.25 11.46
N GLY A 93 11.23 0.16 11.44
CA GLY A 93 10.51 -1.09 11.21
C GLY A 93 10.79 -1.70 9.83
N ALA A 94 10.79 -0.88 8.77
CA ALA A 94 11.08 -1.33 7.41
C ALA A 94 12.51 -1.88 7.27
N GLN A 95 13.49 -1.21 7.87
CA GLN A 95 14.89 -1.67 7.83
C GLN A 95 15.07 -3.02 8.53
N PHE A 96 14.41 -3.21 9.68
CA PHE A 96 14.39 -4.50 10.37
C PHE A 96 13.66 -5.57 9.54
N GLY A 97 12.49 -5.24 8.99
CA GLY A 97 11.70 -6.11 8.14
C GLY A 97 12.45 -6.59 6.89
N VAL A 98 13.18 -5.69 6.21
CA VAL A 98 14.02 -6.06 5.06
C VAL A 98 15.16 -6.97 5.48
N ARG A 99 15.81 -6.70 6.62
CA ARG A 99 16.92 -7.54 7.12
C ARG A 99 16.46 -8.96 7.46
N VAL A 100 15.28 -9.11 8.05
CA VAL A 100 14.67 -10.44 8.29
C VAL A 100 14.21 -11.07 6.97
N GLY A 101 13.55 -10.30 6.10
CA GLY A 101 13.02 -10.76 4.82
C GLY A 101 14.10 -11.28 3.85
N ARG A 102 15.32 -10.73 3.90
CA ARG A 102 16.47 -11.22 3.11
C ARG A 102 16.92 -12.63 3.49
N LYS A 103 16.56 -13.13 4.68
CA LYS A 103 16.87 -14.51 5.11
C LYS A 103 15.83 -15.53 4.60
N LEU A 104 14.71 -15.06 4.06
CA LEU A 104 13.61 -15.92 3.59
C LEU A 104 13.76 -16.26 2.10
N LYS A 105 13.32 -17.46 1.72
CA LYS A 105 13.22 -17.85 0.31
C LYS A 105 12.08 -17.06 -0.36
N GLY A 106 12.19 -16.77 -1.66
CA GLY A 106 11.18 -15.98 -2.39
C GLY A 106 9.75 -16.56 -2.32
N GLU A 107 9.63 -17.87 -2.14
CA GLU A 107 8.34 -18.55 -1.94
C GLU A 107 7.76 -18.29 -0.54
N GLN A 108 8.61 -18.27 0.50
CA GLN A 108 8.22 -17.89 1.86
C GLN A 108 7.82 -16.42 1.93
N LEU A 109 8.55 -15.54 1.23
CA LEU A 109 8.19 -14.13 1.14
C LEU A 109 6.83 -13.93 0.46
N ARG A 110 6.56 -14.69 -0.61
CA ARG A 110 5.25 -14.69 -1.27
C ARG A 110 4.15 -15.19 -0.33
N ALA A 111 4.40 -16.27 0.41
CA ALA A 111 3.45 -16.81 1.38
C ALA A 111 3.15 -15.82 2.51
N LEU A 112 4.17 -15.14 3.06
CA LEU A 112 4.01 -14.11 4.08
C LEU A 112 3.17 -12.94 3.58
N LEU A 113 3.43 -12.50 2.34
CA LEU A 113 2.68 -11.42 1.71
C LEU A 113 1.22 -11.80 1.47
N ALA A 114 0.98 -13.03 1.00
CA ALA A 114 -0.37 -13.57 0.84
C ALA A 114 -1.11 -13.65 2.19
N LEU A 115 -0.44 -14.12 3.25
CA LEU A 115 -1.00 -14.17 4.60
C LEU A 115 -1.36 -12.78 5.11
N MET A 116 -0.48 -11.79 4.92
CA MET A 116 -0.72 -10.40 5.33
C MET A 116 -1.94 -9.81 4.61
N VAL A 117 -2.05 -9.98 3.29
CA VAL A 117 -3.21 -9.52 2.52
C VAL A 117 -4.49 -10.21 2.99
N LEU A 118 -4.43 -11.53 3.21
CA LEU A 118 -5.58 -12.30 3.67
C LEU A 118 -6.03 -11.85 5.07
N ALA A 119 -5.10 -11.55 5.97
CA ALA A 119 -5.40 -10.98 7.28
C ALA A 119 -6.08 -9.61 7.18
N VAL A 120 -5.64 -8.74 6.26
CA VAL A 120 -6.28 -7.43 6.01
C VAL A 120 -7.70 -7.63 5.47
N CYS A 121 -7.89 -8.53 4.50
CA CYS A 121 -9.21 -8.85 3.97
C CYS A 121 -10.15 -9.38 5.06
N LEU A 122 -9.67 -10.28 5.92
CA LEU A 122 -10.45 -10.78 7.05
C LEU A 122 -10.80 -9.65 8.02
N ARG A 123 -9.84 -8.80 8.41
CA ARG A 123 -10.09 -7.67 9.30
C ARG A 123 -11.18 -6.74 8.75
N MET A 124 -11.14 -6.44 7.44
CA MET A 124 -12.18 -5.63 6.81
C MET A 124 -13.53 -6.36 6.77
N ALA A 125 -13.55 -7.66 6.46
CA ALA A 125 -14.77 -8.45 6.48
C ALA A 125 -15.40 -8.50 7.88
N PHE A 126 -14.59 -8.75 8.93
CA PHE A 126 -15.06 -8.70 10.31
C PHE A 126 -15.54 -7.30 10.70
N GLY A 127 -14.85 -6.24 10.28
CA GLY A 127 -15.31 -4.85 10.47
C GLY A 127 -16.65 -4.52 9.79
N LEU A 128 -17.09 -5.35 8.83
CA LEU A 128 -18.43 -5.26 8.23
C LEU A 128 -19.51 -5.96 9.08
N PHE A 129 -19.14 -6.97 9.86
CA PHE A 129 -20.08 -7.71 10.72
C PHE A 129 -20.12 -7.17 12.15
N VAL A 130 -19.06 -6.49 12.60
CA VAL A 130 -19.02 -5.77 13.86
C VAL A 130 -19.76 -4.44 13.66
N THR A 131 -20.82 -4.24 14.44
CA THR A 131 -21.60 -3.00 14.44
C THR A 131 -20.70 -1.79 14.68
N PRO A 132 -20.82 -0.70 13.89
CA PRO A 132 -20.03 0.52 14.11
C PRO A 132 -20.30 1.07 15.52
N ASP A 133 -19.24 1.33 16.28
CA ASP A 133 -19.30 1.88 17.65
C ASP A 133 -19.75 3.36 17.70
N GLU A 134 -19.96 4.00 16.54
CA GLU A 134 -20.35 5.41 16.41
C GLU A 134 -21.88 5.59 16.57
N LEU A 135 -22.37 5.45 17.80
CA LEU A 135 -23.72 5.86 18.22
C LEU A 135 -23.78 7.33 18.70
N PHE A 136 -22.68 8.10 18.67
CA PHE A 136 -22.55 9.34 19.44
C PHE A 136 -22.01 10.57 18.70
N LEU A 137 -22.49 10.91 17.49
CA LEU A 137 -22.26 12.25 16.90
C LEU A 137 -23.50 12.81 16.18
N VAL A 138 -24.64 12.87 16.86
CA VAL A 138 -25.84 13.59 16.36
C VAL A 138 -26.24 14.79 17.25
N ASN A 139 -25.59 15.06 18.39
CA ASN A 139 -25.95 16.21 19.23
C ASN A 139 -24.70 16.87 19.83
N GLU A 140 -24.33 18.04 19.32
CA GLU A 140 -23.80 19.22 20.06
C GLU A 140 -23.13 20.19 19.08
N ASP A 141 -23.90 20.81 18.19
CA ASP A 141 -23.51 22.06 17.49
C ASP A 141 -24.77 22.85 17.07
N ILE A 142 -25.77 22.92 17.96
CA ILE A 142 -26.77 23.99 17.96
C ILE A 142 -26.68 24.63 19.35
N ASP A 143 -25.87 25.68 19.45
CA ASP A 143 -26.16 26.96 20.09
C ASP A 143 -24.98 27.93 19.96
#